data_AF-A0AAD8LRP3-F1
#
_entry.id   AF-A0AAD8LRP3-F1
#
_cell.length_a   1.000
_cell.length_b   1.000
_cell.length_c   1.000
_cell.angle_alpha   90.00
_cell.angle_beta   90.00
_cell.angle_gamma   90.00
#
_symmetry.space_group_name_H-M   'P 1'
#
loop_
_entity.id
_entity.type
_entity.pdbx_description
1 polymer ?
#
loop_
_entity_poly.entity_id
_entity_poly.type
_entity_poly.pdbx_seq_one_letter_code
_entity_poly.pdbx_strand_id
1 'polypeptide(L)'
;MSDISYLEEVPCSVTCGIGHQEILKTKGCPGNKKTCVLRTAECRGAVDCGVSPTIPLGPTRALLYCVAIVPFQRFTFVWTVTRNNVNPFQLPDNTISLEVIRRKSPVEYRCDTFEKGDVISTIRFIVDATGEEEDAEAAMLLNKGESGLLFVALGLLLILASFFIISTLLFLYFKR
;
A
#
# COMPACT_ATOMS: atom_id res chain seq x y z
N MET A 1 25.48 -2.33 46.82
CA MET A 1 24.58 -3.48 46.63
C MET A 1 23.74 -3.20 45.39
N SER A 2 24.30 -3.45 44.21
CA SER A 2 23.68 -3.15 42.92
C SER A 2 22.81 -4.35 42.52
N ASP A 3 21.50 -4.16 42.60
CA ASP A 3 20.51 -5.14 42.16
C ASP A 3 20.64 -5.29 40.62
N ILE A 4 21.29 -6.35 40.16
CA ILE A 4 21.48 -6.63 38.73
C ILE A 4 20.16 -7.19 38.20
N SER A 5 19.19 -6.31 38.00
CA SER A 5 18.06 -6.57 37.14
C SER A 5 18.55 -6.53 35.70
N TYR A 6 18.49 -7.66 34.99
CA TYR A 6 18.79 -7.71 33.57
C TYR A 6 17.71 -6.89 32.84
N LEU A 7 18.12 -5.73 32.32
CA LEU A 7 17.31 -4.86 31.48
C LEU A 7 17.35 -5.41 30.05
N GLU A 8 16.19 -5.54 29.44
CA GLU A 8 16.05 -5.94 28.04
C GLU A 8 15.45 -4.76 27.28
N GLU A 9 16.19 -4.27 26.29
CA GLU A 9 15.74 -3.18 25.42
C GLU A 9 15.01 -3.77 24.21
N VAL A 10 13.72 -3.49 24.11
CA VAL A 10 12.93 -3.84 22.93
C VAL A 10 13.38 -2.93 21.78
N PRO A 11 13.41 -3.40 20.53
CA PRO A 11 13.64 -2.52 19.38
C PRO A 11 12.65 -1.35 19.34
N CYS A 12 13.05 -0.27 18.66
CA CYS A 12 12.17 0.88 18.45
C CYS A 12 10.87 0.45 17.75
N SER A 13 9.73 1.04 18.16
CA SER A 13 8.42 0.73 17.56
C SER A 13 8.30 1.13 16.08
N VAL A 14 9.26 1.91 15.57
CA VAL A 14 9.31 2.40 14.19
C VAL A 14 10.67 2.14 13.57
N THR A 15 10.67 1.95 12.25
CA THR A 15 11.89 1.87 11.44
C THR A 15 12.32 3.24 10.88
N CYS A 16 11.40 4.20 10.82
CA CYS A 16 11.63 5.57 10.36
C CYS A 16 10.93 6.59 11.28
N GLY A 17 11.40 7.82 11.28
CA GLY A 17 10.81 8.91 12.06
C GLY A 17 11.04 8.80 13.55
N ILE A 18 9.99 9.05 14.33
CA ILE A 18 10.02 9.03 15.80
C ILE A 18 9.00 8.03 16.34
N GLY A 19 9.38 7.28 17.36
CA GLY A 19 8.55 6.24 17.97
C GLY A 19 8.85 6.05 19.45
N HIS A 20 8.40 4.93 19.98
CA HIS A 20 8.57 4.57 21.39
C HIS A 20 9.40 3.29 21.51
N GLN A 21 10.18 3.21 22.57
CA GLN A 21 10.98 2.06 22.92
C GLN A 21 10.66 1.64 24.35
N GLU A 22 10.34 0.37 24.54
CA GLU A 22 10.11 -0.18 25.88
C GLU A 22 11.40 -0.77 26.44
N ILE A 23 11.66 -0.45 27.70
CA ILE A 23 12.74 -1.03 28.49
C ILE A 23 12.08 -1.98 29.49
N LEU A 24 12.35 -3.28 29.32
CA LEU A 24 11.75 -4.34 30.13
C LEU A 24 12.68 -4.75 31.26
N LYS A 25 12.08 -5.10 32.40
CA LYS A 25 12.74 -5.78 33.51
C LYS A 25 12.37 -7.26 33.47
N THR A 26 13.37 -8.13 33.60
CA THR A 26 13.18 -9.60 33.59
C THR A 26 13.17 -10.24 34.98
N LYS A 27 13.36 -9.45 36.04
CA LYS A 27 13.34 -9.91 37.44
C LYS A 27 12.60 -8.94 38.36
N GLY A 28 11.90 -9.46 39.36
CA GLY A 28 11.20 -8.66 40.35
C GLY A 28 9.93 -7.99 39.82
N CYS A 29 9.29 -8.60 38.82
CA CYS A 29 8.01 -8.12 38.29
C CYS A 29 6.84 -8.57 39.18
N PRO A 30 5.81 -7.71 39.36
CA PRO A 30 4.65 -8.04 40.17
C PRO A 30 3.84 -9.19 39.55
N GLY A 31 3.21 -10.01 40.41
CA GLY A 31 2.28 -11.06 39.99
C GLY A 31 2.93 -12.25 39.27
N ASN A 32 4.16 -12.62 39.63
CA ASN A 32 4.92 -13.72 39.04
C ASN A 32 5.13 -13.59 37.51
N LYS A 33 5.04 -12.38 36.96
CA LYS A 33 5.34 -12.13 35.54
C LYS A 33 6.83 -12.32 35.27
N LYS A 34 7.15 -12.92 34.12
CA LYS A 34 8.54 -13.11 33.66
C LYS A 34 9.20 -11.81 33.23
N THR A 35 8.44 -10.92 32.60
CA THR A 35 8.90 -9.59 32.18
C THR A 35 7.83 -8.54 32.49
N CYS A 36 8.26 -7.30 32.69
CA CYS A 36 7.39 -6.15 32.89
C CYS A 36 8.05 -4.88 32.37
N VAL A 37 7.24 -3.95 31.86
CA VAL A 37 7.73 -2.65 31.37
C VAL A 37 8.21 -1.82 32.55
N LEU A 38 9.49 -1.45 32.54
CA LEU A 38 10.08 -0.56 33.52
C LEU A 38 9.87 0.90 33.11
N ARG A 39 10.14 1.20 31.83
CA ARG A 39 10.08 2.54 31.28
C ARG A 39 9.80 2.48 29.77
N THR A 40 9.11 3.50 29.28
CA THR A 40 9.02 3.81 27.86
C THR A 40 9.88 5.05 27.58
N ALA A 41 10.69 5.00 26.54
CA ALA A 41 11.52 6.10 26.06
C ALA A 41 11.15 6.41 24.60
N GLU A 42 11.50 7.61 24.12
CA GLU A 42 11.38 7.92 22.69
C GLU A 42 12.61 7.43 21.94
N CYS A 43 12.39 6.90 20.75
CA CYS A 43 13.44 6.42 19.86
C CYS A 43 13.27 7.02 18.47
N ARG A 44 14.36 7.04 17.70
CA ARG A 44 14.42 7.61 16.36
C ARG A 44 14.84 6.55 15.35
N GLY A 45 14.13 6.49 14.24
CA GLY A 45 14.48 5.71 13.07
C GLY A 45 15.17 6.56 12.00
N ALA A 46 15.22 6.04 10.78
CA ALA A 46 15.67 6.80 9.62
C ALA A 46 14.76 8.02 9.34
N VAL A 47 15.32 9.12 8.84
CA VAL A 47 14.53 10.31 8.49
C VAL A 47 13.63 10.04 7.28
N ASP A 48 14.14 9.36 6.24
CA ASP A 48 13.31 9.00 5.07
C ASP A 48 12.39 7.81 5.40
N CYS A 49 11.09 8.07 5.45
CA CYS A 49 10.04 7.08 5.62
C CYS A 49 9.55 6.47 4.30
N GLY A 50 10.11 6.89 3.17
CA GLY A 50 9.76 6.37 1.86
C GLY A 50 8.41 6.87 1.35
N VAL A 51 7.75 6.02 0.56
CA VAL A 51 6.43 6.30 -0.03
C VAL A 51 5.36 5.53 0.76
N SER A 52 4.35 6.23 1.25
CA SER A 52 3.24 5.64 2.00
C SER A 52 1.97 5.60 1.15
N PRO A 53 1.10 4.59 1.35
CA PRO A 53 -0.24 4.60 0.79
C PRO A 53 -1.04 5.78 1.35
N THR A 54 -2.04 6.21 0.56
CA THR A 54 -3.00 7.25 0.92
C THR A 54 -4.23 6.64 1.59
N ILE A 55 -4.94 7.40 2.44
CA ILE A 55 -6.20 6.96 3.03
C ILE A 55 -7.35 7.45 2.14
N PRO A 56 -8.16 6.59 1.51
CA PRO A 56 -9.29 7.02 0.67
C PRO A 56 -10.39 7.66 1.54
N LEU A 57 -10.84 8.86 1.17
CA LEU A 57 -12.06 9.48 1.71
C LEU A 57 -13.27 9.32 0.77
N GLY A 58 -13.05 8.67 -0.38
CA GLY A 58 -14.02 8.46 -1.45
C GLY A 58 -13.30 8.22 -2.78
N PRO A 59 -14.02 8.22 -3.91
CA PRO A 59 -13.43 7.98 -5.23
C PRO A 59 -12.50 9.11 -5.67
N THR A 60 -12.79 10.35 -5.25
CA THR A 60 -12.10 11.56 -5.73
C THR A 60 -11.17 12.19 -4.71
N ARG A 61 -11.13 11.70 -3.47
CA ARG A 61 -10.39 12.33 -2.38
C ARG A 61 -9.58 11.33 -1.57
N ALA A 62 -8.45 11.78 -1.08
CA ALA A 62 -7.58 11.03 -0.19
C ALA A 62 -7.07 11.92 0.93
N LEU A 63 -6.75 11.30 2.06
CA LEU A 63 -6.17 11.91 3.24
C LEU A 63 -4.74 11.39 3.41
N LEU A 64 -3.81 12.32 3.62
CA LEU A 64 -2.40 12.07 3.83
C LEU A 64 -2.03 12.43 5.27
N TYR A 65 -1.08 11.73 5.88
CA TYR A 65 -0.63 12.00 7.25
C TYR A 65 0.90 12.05 7.36
N CYS A 66 1.41 13.09 7.98
CA CYS A 66 2.83 13.17 8.35
C CYS A 66 3.15 12.17 9.46
N VAL A 67 4.41 11.74 9.53
CA VAL A 67 4.89 10.84 10.59
C VAL A 67 5.25 11.65 11.83
N ALA A 68 4.49 11.47 12.91
CA ALA A 68 4.71 12.06 14.22
C ALA A 68 4.08 11.21 15.34
N ILE A 69 4.46 11.48 16.59
CA ILE A 69 3.88 10.88 17.79
C ILE A 69 3.17 11.94 18.65
N VAL A 70 2.34 11.52 19.60
CA VAL A 70 1.67 12.43 20.54
C VAL A 70 2.67 12.91 21.60
N PRO A 71 2.59 14.17 22.09
CA PRO A 71 1.71 15.26 21.65
C PRO A 71 2.20 15.93 20.36
N PHE A 72 1.29 16.27 19.45
CA PHE A 72 1.65 16.79 18.11
C PHE A 72 2.14 18.24 18.09
N GLN A 73 1.82 19.03 19.12
CA GLN A 73 2.10 20.47 19.18
C GLN A 73 3.59 20.81 19.24
N ARG A 74 4.45 19.83 19.55
CA ARG A 74 5.91 20.00 19.54
C ARG A 74 6.52 19.91 18.14
N PHE A 75 5.73 19.49 17.15
CA PHE A 75 6.19 19.32 15.77
C PHE A 75 5.67 20.45 14.88
N THR A 76 6.42 20.71 13.82
CA THR A 76 5.99 21.56 12.72
C THR A 76 5.97 20.71 11.45
N PHE A 77 4.95 20.89 10.61
CA PHE A 77 4.77 20.13 9.39
C PHE A 77 4.91 21.06 8.19
N VAL A 78 5.67 20.61 7.19
CA VAL A 78 5.81 21.34 5.93
C VAL A 78 5.40 20.42 4.80
N TRP A 79 4.32 20.81 4.11
CA TRP A 79 3.84 20.10 2.94
C TRP A 79 4.44 20.68 1.67
N THR A 80 4.91 19.81 0.80
CA THR A 80 5.43 20.15 -0.53
C THR A 80 4.73 19.31 -1.57
N VAL A 81 4.40 19.91 -2.70
CA VAL A 81 3.80 19.21 -3.84
C VAL A 81 4.71 19.31 -5.07
N THR A 82 4.86 18.19 -5.76
CA THR A 82 5.62 18.08 -7.00
C THR A 82 4.69 17.54 -8.08
N ARG A 83 4.58 18.25 -9.20
CA ARG A 83 3.77 17.84 -10.36
C ARG A 83 4.66 17.75 -11.59
N ASN A 84 4.60 16.63 -12.30
CA ASN A 84 5.30 16.44 -13.58
C ASN A 84 6.81 16.78 -13.53
N ASN A 85 7.50 16.44 -12.44
CA ASN A 85 8.92 16.77 -12.21
C ASN A 85 9.27 18.28 -12.32
N VAL A 86 8.28 19.17 -12.20
CA VAL A 86 8.52 20.60 -12.02
C VAL A 86 9.03 20.84 -10.60
N ASN A 87 9.69 21.99 -10.37
CA ASN A 87 10.19 22.37 -9.04
C ASN A 87 9.12 22.19 -7.95
N PRO A 88 9.49 21.59 -6.79
CA PRO A 88 8.60 21.41 -5.66
C PRO A 88 8.04 22.75 -5.17
N PHE A 89 6.73 22.79 -4.92
CA PHE A 89 6.03 23.96 -4.38
C PHE A 89 5.57 23.68 -2.96
N GLN A 90 5.91 24.56 -2.02
CA GLN A 90 5.46 24.45 -0.63
C GLN A 90 3.99 24.89 -0.50
N LEU A 91 3.18 24.05 0.13
CA LEU A 91 1.79 24.36 0.42
C LEU A 91 1.70 25.25 1.68
N PRO A 92 0.65 26.09 1.80
CA PRO A 92 0.41 26.88 2.99
C PRO A 92 -0.08 26.05 4.19
N ASP A 93 -0.53 24.82 3.95
CA ASP A 93 -0.97 23.91 5.01
C ASP A 93 0.23 23.42 5.82
N ASN A 94 0.12 23.53 7.13
CA ASN A 94 1.14 23.14 8.11
C ASN A 94 0.59 22.16 9.16
N THR A 95 -0.55 21.52 8.87
CA THR A 95 -1.17 20.54 9.75
C THR A 95 -0.55 19.15 9.55
N ILE A 96 -0.80 18.24 10.49
CA ILE A 96 -0.33 16.85 10.41
C ILE A 96 -0.97 16.07 9.25
N SER A 97 -2.09 16.54 8.72
CA SER A 97 -2.89 15.80 7.73
C SER A 97 -3.33 16.69 6.59
N LEU A 98 -3.23 16.20 5.36
CA LEU A 98 -3.62 16.95 4.17
C LEU A 98 -4.69 16.19 3.39
N GLU A 99 -5.86 16.80 3.21
CA GLU A 99 -6.89 16.29 2.29
C GLU A 99 -6.59 16.75 0.86
N VAL A 100 -6.52 15.81 -0.07
CA VAL A 100 -6.15 16.05 -1.47
C VAL A 100 -7.19 15.45 -2.42
N ILE A 101 -7.31 16.09 -3.59
CA ILE A 101 -8.16 15.61 -4.67
C ILE A 101 -7.33 14.71 -5.59
N ARG A 102 -7.85 13.52 -5.87
CA ARG A 102 -7.29 12.57 -6.85
C ARG A 102 -7.45 13.13 -8.25
N ARG A 103 -6.37 13.13 -9.02
CA ARG A 103 -6.32 13.66 -10.39
C ARG A 103 -5.86 12.55 -11.33
N LYS A 104 -6.23 12.67 -12.61
CA LYS A 104 -5.81 11.70 -13.65
C LYS A 104 -4.29 11.53 -13.76
N SER A 105 -3.53 12.59 -13.50
CA SER A 105 -2.07 12.52 -13.49
C SER A 105 -1.57 12.37 -12.06
N PRO A 106 -0.58 11.49 -11.82
CA PRO A 106 0.00 11.30 -10.49
C PRO A 106 0.62 12.60 -10.00
N VAL A 107 0.35 12.93 -8.75
CA VAL A 107 0.92 14.07 -8.04
C VAL A 107 1.65 13.55 -6.83
N GLU A 108 2.90 13.96 -6.66
CA GLU A 108 3.68 13.62 -5.48
C GLU A 108 3.48 14.68 -4.40
N TYR A 109 3.11 14.25 -3.20
CA TYR A 109 3.10 15.08 -2.00
C TYR A 109 4.17 14.59 -1.06
N ARG A 110 4.90 15.51 -0.44
CA ARG A 110 5.90 15.24 0.58
C ARG A 110 5.53 16.00 1.85
N CYS A 111 5.59 15.34 2.99
CA CYS A 111 5.57 15.99 4.29
C CYS A 111 6.91 15.82 4.99
N ASP A 112 7.47 16.94 5.44
CA ASP A 112 8.58 16.98 6.37
C ASP A 112 8.07 17.35 7.77
N THR A 113 8.34 16.49 8.76
CA THR A 113 8.07 16.76 10.18
C THR A 113 9.35 17.27 10.83
N PHE A 114 9.25 18.42 11.49
CA PHE A 114 10.33 19.06 12.21
C PHE A 114 10.11 19.00 13.72
N GLU A 115 11.18 18.78 14.48
CA GLU A 115 11.21 18.99 15.93
C GLU A 115 12.38 19.92 16.24
N LYS A 116 12.10 21.07 16.88
CA LYS A 116 13.12 22.08 17.24
C LYS A 116 13.99 22.56 16.06
N GLY A 117 13.46 22.52 14.84
CA GLY A 117 14.15 22.95 13.62
C GLY A 117 14.85 21.82 12.85
N ASP A 118 14.98 20.62 13.43
CA ASP A 118 15.55 19.46 12.75
C ASP A 118 14.46 18.63 12.08
N VAL A 119 14.69 18.22 10.82
CA VAL A 119 13.82 17.26 10.13
C VAL A 119 13.98 15.89 10.80
N ILE A 120 12.90 15.38 11.38
CA ILE A 120 12.90 14.08 12.06
C ILE A 120 12.27 12.99 11.20
N SER A 121 11.40 13.36 10.26
CA SER A 121 10.81 12.42 9.31
C SER A 121 10.45 13.14 8.00
N THR A 122 10.57 12.41 6.91
CA THR A 122 10.16 12.80 5.57
C THR A 122 9.37 11.64 4.98
N ILE A 123 8.13 11.90 4.58
CA ILE A 123 7.23 10.90 3.97
C ILE A 123 6.68 11.43 2.65
N ARG A 124 6.63 10.54 1.64
CA ARG A 124 6.10 10.85 0.30
C ARG A 124 4.80 10.09 0.06
N PHE A 125 3.94 10.67 -0.78
CA PHE A 125 2.69 10.10 -1.23
C PHE A 125 2.56 10.32 -2.73
N ILE A 126 2.19 9.29 -3.47
CA ILE A 126 1.82 9.40 -4.88
C ILE A 126 0.31 9.33 -4.93
N VAL A 127 -0.32 10.40 -5.42
CA VAL A 127 -1.77 10.54 -5.47
C VAL A 127 -2.20 10.61 -6.94
N ASP A 128 -2.86 9.57 -7.41
CA ASP A 128 -3.46 9.46 -8.72
C ASP A 128 -4.96 9.12 -8.62
N ALA A 129 -5.63 9.11 -9.77
CA ALA A 129 -6.94 8.51 -9.89
C ALA A 129 -6.75 7.00 -9.72
N THR A 130 -7.42 6.41 -8.73
CA THR A 130 -7.49 4.95 -8.61
C THR A 130 -7.99 4.40 -9.94
N GLY A 131 -7.26 3.44 -10.49
CA GLY A 131 -7.55 2.76 -11.74
C GLY A 131 -8.84 1.94 -11.72
N GLU A 132 -9.98 2.60 -11.54
CA GLU A 132 -11.29 2.03 -11.92
C GLU A 132 -11.30 1.64 -13.42
N GLU A 133 -10.34 2.14 -14.21
CA GLU A 133 -10.16 1.82 -15.63
C GLU A 133 -9.36 0.52 -15.88
N GLU A 134 -8.42 0.12 -15.00
CA GLU A 134 -7.67 -1.15 -15.16
C GLU A 134 -8.51 -2.37 -14.72
N ASP A 135 -9.34 -2.22 -13.70
CA ASP A 135 -10.24 -3.30 -13.27
C ASP A 135 -11.35 -3.57 -14.29
N ALA A 136 -11.78 -2.56 -15.06
CA ALA A 136 -12.75 -2.70 -16.13
C ALA A 136 -12.18 -3.46 -17.34
N GLU A 137 -10.91 -3.19 -17.71
CA GLU A 137 -10.23 -3.90 -18.80
C GLU A 137 -9.92 -5.35 -18.40
N ALA A 138 -9.46 -5.59 -17.17
CA ALA A 138 -9.22 -6.93 -16.64
C ALA A 138 -10.54 -7.74 -16.51
N ALA A 139 -11.64 -7.12 -16.07
CA ALA A 139 -12.95 -7.76 -16.02
C ALA A 139 -13.54 -8.03 -17.41
N MET A 140 -13.30 -7.17 -18.40
CA MET A 140 -13.70 -7.41 -19.80
C MET A 140 -12.94 -8.57 -20.43
N LEU A 141 -11.63 -8.70 -20.16
CA LEU A 141 -10.81 -9.79 -20.70
C LEU A 141 -11.19 -11.15 -20.10
N LEU A 142 -11.54 -11.20 -18.81
CA LEU A 142 -12.01 -12.43 -18.17
C LEU A 142 -13.37 -12.92 -18.72
N ASN A 143 -14.28 -12.01 -19.07
CA ASN A 143 -15.64 -12.39 -19.51
C ASN A 143 -15.74 -12.73 -21.02
N LYS A 144 -14.68 -12.48 -21.81
CA LYS A 144 -14.70 -12.69 -23.27
C LYS A 144 -14.15 -14.04 -23.75
N GLY A 145 -13.54 -14.83 -22.85
CA GLY A 145 -12.82 -16.06 -23.19
C GLY A 145 -13.66 -17.34 -23.26
N GLU A 146 -14.76 -17.46 -22.50
CA GLU A 146 -15.40 -18.78 -22.32
C GLU A 146 -16.49 -19.11 -23.34
N SER A 147 -17.27 -18.13 -23.81
CA SER A 147 -18.41 -18.45 -24.71
C SER A 147 -17.98 -18.72 -26.15
N GLY A 148 -17.00 -17.98 -26.69
CA GLY A 148 -16.60 -18.12 -28.10
C GLY A 148 -15.92 -19.45 -28.44
N LEU A 149 -15.10 -19.98 -27.53
CA LEU A 149 -14.33 -21.19 -27.75
C LEU A 149 -15.21 -22.45 -27.81
N LEU A 150 -16.28 -22.51 -27.01
CA LEU A 150 -17.25 -23.60 -27.02
C LEU A 150 -18.00 -23.72 -28.34
N PHE A 151 -18.45 -22.59 -28.92
CA PHE A 151 -19.14 -22.61 -30.22
C PHE A 151 -18.23 -23.05 -31.36
N VAL A 152 -16.96 -22.65 -31.34
CA VAL A 152 -15.97 -23.06 -32.37
C VAL A 152 -15.68 -24.57 -32.26
N ALA A 153 -15.51 -25.10 -31.04
CA ALA A 153 -15.27 -26.52 -30.82
C ALA A 153 -16.47 -27.39 -31.26
N LEU A 154 -17.69 -26.98 -30.93
CA LEU A 154 -18.93 -27.66 -31.36
C LEU A 154 -19.08 -27.65 -32.89
N GLY A 155 -18.79 -26.51 -33.53
CA GLY A 155 -18.83 -26.39 -34.98
C GLY A 155 -17.84 -27.33 -35.67
N LEU A 156 -16.62 -27.44 -35.16
CA LEU A 156 -15.59 -28.32 -35.73
C LEU A 156 -15.98 -29.80 -35.65
N LEU A 157 -16.55 -30.24 -34.53
CA LEU A 157 -17.02 -31.61 -34.34
C LEU A 157 -18.13 -31.99 -35.32
N LEU A 158 -19.08 -31.09 -35.56
CA LEU A 158 -20.17 -31.33 -36.53
C LEU A 158 -19.64 -31.45 -37.96
N ILE A 159 -18.67 -30.62 -38.35
CA ILE A 159 -18.04 -30.68 -39.68
C ILE A 159 -17.33 -32.03 -39.87
N LEU A 160 -16.54 -32.47 -38.88
CA LEU A 160 -15.86 -33.76 -38.94
C LEU A 160 -16.85 -34.93 -39.05
N ALA A 161 -17.90 -34.93 -38.24
CA ALA A 161 -18.94 -35.96 -38.31
C ALA A 161 -19.61 -36.01 -39.68
N SER A 162 -19.91 -34.85 -40.28
CA SER A 162 -20.50 -34.78 -41.62
C SER A 162 -19.59 -35.37 -42.70
N PHE A 163 -18.28 -35.10 -42.62
CA PHE A 163 -17.30 -35.64 -43.57
C PHE A 163 -17.21 -37.17 -43.49
N PHE A 164 -17.22 -37.73 -42.28
CA PHE A 164 -17.23 -39.19 -42.08
C PHE A 164 -18.49 -39.85 -42.65
N ILE A 165 -19.66 -39.24 -42.48
CA ILE A 165 -20.92 -39.76 -43.02
C ILE A 165 -20.89 -39.71 -44.55
N ILE A 166 -20.46 -38.60 -45.15
CA ILE A 166 -20.38 -38.48 -46.62
C ILE A 166 -19.38 -39.49 -47.19
N SER A 167 -18.22 -39.66 -46.56
CA SER A 167 -17.21 -40.62 -47.00
C SER A 167 -17.73 -42.06 -46.95
N THR A 168 -18.48 -42.44 -45.91
CA THR A 168 -19.05 -43.79 -45.80
C THR A 168 -20.16 -44.02 -46.83
N LEU A 169 -21.02 -43.01 -47.08
CA LEU A 169 -22.04 -43.08 -48.12
C LEU A 169 -21.43 -43.20 -49.53
N LEU A 170 -20.39 -42.42 -49.84
CA LEU A 170 -19.66 -42.53 -51.10
C LEU A 170 -19.01 -43.90 -51.26
N PHE A 171 -18.40 -44.44 -50.21
CA PHE A 171 -17.80 -45.77 -50.24
C PHE A 171 -18.83 -46.86 -50.49
N LEU A 172 -20.01 -46.76 -49.87
CA LEU A 172 -21.13 -47.68 -50.11
C LEU A 172 -21.73 -47.53 -51.52
N TYR A 173 -21.74 -46.31 -52.07
CA TYR A 173 -22.19 -46.05 -53.43
C TYR A 173 -21.23 -46.63 -54.48
N PHE A 174 -19.91 -46.47 -54.32
CA PHE A 174 -18.91 -47.00 -55.24
C PHE A 174 -18.69 -48.52 -55.13
N LYS A 175 -19.09 -49.14 -54.01
CA LYS A 175 -18.97 -50.59 -53.79
C LYS A 175 -20.20 -51.37 -54.29
N ARG A 176 -21.19 -50.69 -54.86
CA ARG A 176 -22.38 -51.28 -55.48
C ARG A 176 -22.24 -51.27 -57.00
#